data_AF-A0A6A3GAT3-F1
#
_entry.id   AF-A0A6A3GAT3-F1
#
_cell.length_a   1.000
_cell.length_b   1.000
_cell.length_c   1.000
_cell.angle_alpha   90.00
_cell.angle_beta   90.00
_cell.angle_gamma   90.00
#
_symmetry.space_group_name_H-M   'P 1'
#
loop_
_entity.id
_entity.type
_entity.pdbx_description
1 polymer ?
#
loop_
_entity_poly.entity_id
_entity_poly.type
_entity_poly.pdbx_seq_one_letter_code
_entity_poly.pdbx_strand_id
1 'polypeptide(L)'
;MRAGIDDAETAAAELLPEADAELNDQATVEATNFFVSAKEVREFVKGEVPAAAVFISVIMCVLTVERLVNNRGTRVTLVDGFVQPHFKAYCRRLEKMDPFRRDTLVLQVTVWDPKIRSHGRPRF
;
A
#
# COMPACT_ATOMS: atom_id res chain seq x y z
N MET A 1 9.85 -43.21 -16.59
CA MET A 1 9.58 -42.04 -15.72
C MET A 1 10.21 -40.82 -16.37
N ARG A 2 9.42 -39.94 -17.00
CA ARG A 2 9.87 -38.64 -17.54
C ARG A 2 8.75 -37.60 -17.70
N ALA A 3 7.49 -38.05 -17.76
CA ALA A 3 6.32 -37.18 -17.97
C ALA A 3 6.09 -36.07 -16.92
N GLY A 4 6.56 -36.21 -15.68
CA GLY A 4 6.23 -35.24 -14.61
C GLY A 4 7.13 -33.99 -14.51
N ILE A 5 8.26 -33.95 -15.21
CA ILE A 5 9.18 -32.80 -15.22
C ILE A 5 8.82 -31.86 -16.36
N ASP A 6 8.50 -32.41 -17.53
CA ASP A 6 8.11 -31.66 -18.72
C ASP A 6 6.81 -30.86 -18.49
N ASP A 7 5.82 -31.41 -17.76
CA ASP A 7 4.56 -30.72 -17.46
C ASP A 7 4.74 -29.49 -16.53
N ALA A 8 5.67 -29.58 -15.57
CA ALA A 8 5.94 -28.49 -14.62
C ALA A 8 6.77 -27.37 -15.25
N GLU A 9 7.72 -27.73 -16.12
CA GLU A 9 8.56 -26.78 -16.87
C GLU A 9 7.73 -26.05 -17.95
N THR A 10 6.77 -26.76 -18.57
CA THR A 10 5.82 -26.17 -19.52
C THR A 10 4.81 -25.24 -18.82
N ALA A 11 4.28 -25.62 -17.64
CA ALA A 11 3.41 -24.74 -16.85
C ALA A 11 4.15 -23.49 -16.32
N ALA A 12 5.41 -23.63 -15.93
CA ALA A 12 6.25 -22.48 -15.55
C ALA A 12 6.54 -21.57 -16.77
N ALA A 13 6.75 -22.15 -17.95
CA ALA A 13 6.99 -21.41 -19.18
C ALA A 13 5.76 -20.61 -19.66
N GLU A 14 4.54 -20.99 -19.29
CA GLU A 14 3.32 -20.21 -19.56
C GLU A 14 3.05 -19.13 -18.49
N LEU A 15 3.45 -19.36 -17.24
CA LEU A 15 3.24 -18.41 -16.12
C LEU A 15 4.25 -17.25 -16.10
N LEU A 16 5.48 -17.46 -16.56
CA LEU A 16 6.51 -16.42 -16.59
C LEU A 16 6.15 -15.25 -17.53
N PRO A 17 5.66 -15.49 -18.77
CA PRO A 17 5.19 -14.42 -19.66
C PRO A 17 3.97 -13.66 -19.12
N GLU A 18 3.05 -14.35 -18.42
CA GLU A 18 1.89 -13.72 -17.79
C GLU A 18 2.33 -12.80 -16.64
N ALA A 19 3.26 -13.25 -15.80
CA ALA A 19 3.85 -12.42 -14.75
C ALA A 19 4.64 -11.23 -15.32
N ASP A 20 5.41 -11.42 -16.39
CA ASP A 20 6.13 -10.34 -17.07
C ASP A 20 5.17 -9.33 -17.73
N ALA A 21 4.04 -9.78 -18.27
CA ALA A 21 2.99 -8.91 -18.79
C ALA A 21 2.32 -8.11 -17.65
N GLU A 22 2.00 -8.75 -16.53
CA GLU A 22 1.45 -8.10 -15.35
C GLU A 22 2.42 -7.05 -14.79
N LEU A 23 3.73 -7.35 -14.75
CA LEU A 23 4.77 -6.40 -14.34
C LEU A 23 4.88 -5.19 -15.29
N ASN A 24 4.76 -5.40 -16.61
CA ASN A 24 4.81 -4.31 -17.59
C ASN A 24 3.57 -3.42 -17.55
N ASP A 25 2.39 -4.02 -17.37
CA ASP A 25 1.14 -3.29 -17.17
C ASP A 25 1.22 -2.47 -15.88
N GLN A 26 1.75 -3.07 -14.81
CA GLN A 26 1.96 -2.37 -13.55
C GLN A 26 2.96 -1.22 -13.71
N ALA A 27 4.08 -1.41 -14.42
CA ALA A 27 5.04 -0.32 -14.70
C ALA A 27 4.39 0.84 -15.49
N THR A 28 3.48 0.54 -16.41
CA THR A 28 2.74 1.55 -17.18
C THR A 28 1.75 2.31 -16.30
N VAL A 29 1.02 1.60 -15.44
CA VAL A 29 0.08 2.18 -14.47
C VAL A 29 0.83 3.03 -13.43
N GLU A 30 1.97 2.57 -12.94
CA GLU A 30 2.81 3.30 -11.99
C GLU A 30 3.37 4.59 -12.60
N ALA A 31 3.67 4.62 -13.91
CA ALA A 31 4.07 5.84 -14.61
C ALA A 31 2.93 6.88 -14.72
N THR A 32 1.67 6.44 -14.63
CA THR A 32 0.50 7.33 -14.70
C THR A 32 -0.04 7.72 -13.32
N ASN A 33 0.01 6.80 -12.35
CA ASN A 33 -0.54 6.96 -11.00
C ASN A 33 0.57 7.11 -9.95
N PHE A 34 1.49 8.03 -10.22
CA PHE A 34 2.60 8.36 -9.31
C PHE A 34 2.29 9.60 -8.49
N PHE A 35 2.27 9.47 -7.17
CA PHE A 35 1.93 10.56 -6.25
C PHE A 35 3.03 10.84 -5.23
N VAL A 36 3.19 12.11 -4.91
CA VAL A 36 4.26 12.60 -4.02
C VAL A 36 3.72 13.38 -2.83
N SER A 37 2.41 13.68 -2.83
CA SER A 37 1.70 14.30 -1.70
C SER A 37 0.46 13.53 -1.25
N ALA A 38 0.14 13.64 0.05
CA ALA A 38 -1.09 13.11 0.64
C ALA A 38 -2.35 13.78 0.04
N LYS A 39 -2.21 15.01 -0.47
CA LYS A 39 -3.27 15.73 -1.17
C LYS A 39 -3.63 15.05 -2.49
N GLU A 40 -2.65 14.77 -3.35
CA GLU A 40 -2.87 14.14 -4.66
C GLU A 40 -3.52 12.76 -4.51
N VAL A 41 -3.02 11.92 -3.58
CA VAL A 41 -3.62 10.60 -3.29
C VAL A 41 -5.08 10.74 -2.87
N ARG A 42 -5.41 11.76 -2.07
CA ARG A 42 -6.79 12.02 -1.62
C ARG A 42 -7.69 12.51 -2.75
N GLU A 43 -7.18 13.35 -3.64
CA GLU A 43 -7.91 13.84 -4.81
C GLU A 43 -8.18 12.70 -5.79
N PHE A 44 -7.19 11.84 -6.02
CA PHE A 44 -7.32 10.62 -6.82
C PHE A 44 -8.45 9.72 -6.30
N VAL A 45 -8.42 9.34 -5.01
CA VAL A 45 -9.43 8.46 -4.40
C VAL A 45 -10.83 9.09 -4.35
N LYS A 46 -10.94 10.42 -4.36
CA LYS A 46 -12.23 11.12 -4.35
C LYS A 46 -12.84 11.27 -5.75
N GLY A 47 -12.01 11.52 -6.75
CA GLY A 47 -12.45 11.77 -8.13
C GLY A 47 -12.78 10.48 -8.87
N GLU A 48 -12.06 9.42 -8.56
CA GLU A 48 -12.23 8.11 -9.17
C GLU A 48 -12.48 7.13 -8.04
N VAL A 49 -13.64 6.45 -8.03
CA VAL A 49 -13.72 5.19 -7.29
C VAL A 49 -12.83 4.23 -8.08
N PRO A 50 -11.59 3.98 -7.66
CA PRO A 50 -10.64 3.30 -8.53
C PRO A 50 -11.17 1.89 -8.77
N ALA A 51 -11.09 1.39 -10.00
CA ALA A 51 -11.41 -0.01 -10.26
C ALA A 51 -10.56 -0.90 -9.34
N ALA A 52 -11.06 -2.10 -9.00
CA ALA A 52 -10.43 -2.99 -8.02
C ALA A 52 -8.97 -3.41 -8.35
N ALA A 53 -8.47 -3.07 -9.54
CA ALA A 53 -7.13 -3.36 -10.04
C ALA A 53 -6.28 -2.11 -10.33
N VAL A 54 -6.63 -0.94 -9.80
CA VAL A 54 -5.79 0.26 -9.99
C VAL A 54 -4.65 0.27 -8.97
N PHE A 55 -3.44 0.16 -9.48
CA PHE A 55 -2.22 0.33 -8.71
C PHE A 55 -1.81 1.81 -8.69
N ILE A 56 -1.24 2.23 -7.56
CA ILE A 56 -0.67 3.58 -7.39
C ILE A 56 0.72 3.44 -6.81
N SER A 57 1.63 4.31 -7.24
CA SER A 57 2.97 4.44 -6.68
C SER A 57 3.08 5.72 -5.88
N VAL A 58 3.67 5.66 -4.69
CA VAL A 58 3.80 6.83 -3.80
C VAL A 58 5.22 7.00 -3.27
N ILE A 59 5.72 8.24 -3.28
CA ILE A 59 6.94 8.62 -2.54
C ILE A 59 6.57 9.54 -1.39
N MET A 60 6.72 9.03 -0.17
CA MET A 60 6.31 9.70 1.07
C MET A 60 7.34 9.47 2.17
N CYS A 61 7.35 10.35 3.17
CA CYS A 61 8.15 10.18 4.38
C CYS A 61 7.31 9.56 5.51
N VAL A 62 7.86 8.57 6.20
CA VAL A 62 7.20 7.90 7.33
C VAL A 62 7.23 8.80 8.56
N LEU A 63 6.07 9.25 9.02
CA LEU A 63 5.90 10.06 10.24
C LEU A 63 5.87 9.19 11.49
N THR A 64 4.99 8.20 11.53
CA THR A 64 4.85 7.27 12.65
C THR A 64 4.44 5.89 12.16
N VAL A 65 4.84 4.87 12.92
CA VAL A 65 4.36 3.50 12.78
C VAL A 65 3.79 3.08 14.13
N GLU A 66 2.52 2.67 14.15
CA GLU A 66 1.84 2.23 15.37
C GLU A 66 1.24 0.83 15.19
N ARG A 67 1.33 0.01 16.23
CA ARG A 67 0.66 -1.29 16.31
C ARG A 67 -0.73 -1.10 16.92
N LEU A 68 -1.77 -1.48 16.19
CA LEU A 68 -3.16 -1.35 16.64
C LEU A 68 -3.55 -2.55 17.51
N VAL A 69 -3.52 -2.38 18.83
CA VAL A 69 -3.71 -3.45 19.83
C VAL A 69 -5.09 -4.12 19.73
N ASN A 70 -6.16 -3.35 19.53
CA ASN A 70 -7.54 -3.85 19.39
C ASN A 70 -8.21 -3.45 18.07
N ASN A 71 -7.40 -3.26 17.02
CA ASN A 71 -7.84 -3.45 15.65
C ASN A 71 -6.63 -3.90 14.80
N ARG A 72 -6.22 -5.14 15.13
CA ARG A 72 -5.17 -6.02 14.59
C ARG A 72 -4.59 -5.56 13.26
N GLY A 73 -3.55 -4.76 13.35
CA GLY A 73 -2.85 -4.27 12.19
C GLY A 73 -1.72 -3.32 12.57
N THR A 74 -1.00 -2.90 11.55
CA THR A 74 0.03 -1.89 11.64
C THR A 74 -0.44 -0.68 10.87
N ARG A 75 -0.51 0.48 11.53
CA ARG A 75 -0.80 1.75 10.86
C ARG A 75 0.49 2.51 10.63
N VAL A 76 0.70 2.89 9.38
CA VAL A 76 1.78 3.78 8.96
C VAL A 76 1.16 5.13 8.64
N THR A 77 1.63 6.18 9.31
CA THR A 77 1.26 7.56 8.98
C THR A 77 2.38 8.16 8.14
N LEU A 78 2.01 8.69 6.99
CA LEU A 78 2.88 9.21 5.95
C LEU A 78 2.63 10.72 5.77
N VAL A 79 3.69 11.43 5.39
CA VAL A 79 3.65 12.83 4.96
C VAL A 79 4.35 12.95 3.62
N ASP A 80 4.10 14.05 2.92
CA ASP A 80 4.60 14.27 1.56
C ASP A 80 6.12 14.03 1.39
N GLY A 81 6.54 13.44 0.27
CA GLY A 81 7.95 13.12 0.03
C GLY A 81 8.87 14.36 0.06
N PHE A 82 8.36 15.51 -0.37
CA PHE A 82 9.13 16.78 -0.39
C PHE A 82 9.53 17.28 0.99
N VAL A 83 8.93 16.77 2.08
CA VAL A 83 9.32 17.18 3.43
C VAL A 83 10.65 16.57 3.87
N GLN A 84 11.21 15.62 3.12
CA GLN A 84 12.45 14.90 3.47
C GLN A 84 13.60 15.83 3.91
N PRO A 85 13.93 16.94 3.21
CA PRO A 85 15.04 17.81 3.62
C PRO A 85 14.79 18.57 4.93
N HIS A 86 13.52 18.73 5.32
CA HIS A 86 13.09 19.52 6.48
C HIS A 86 12.24 18.72 7.47
N PHE A 87 12.35 17.40 7.42
CA PHE A 87 11.42 16.47 8.06
C PHE A 87 11.26 16.76 9.57
N LYS A 88 12.36 16.96 10.28
CA LYS A 88 12.35 17.26 11.73
C LYS A 88 11.60 18.55 12.08
N ALA A 89 11.75 19.60 11.28
CA ALA A 89 11.04 20.86 11.50
C ALA A 89 9.54 20.70 11.20
N TYR A 90 9.23 19.92 10.16
CA TYR A 90 7.87 19.60 9.78
C TYR A 90 7.14 18.78 10.87
N CYS A 91 7.77 17.76 11.44
CA CYS A 91 7.20 16.97 12.56
C CYS A 91 6.84 17.86 13.75
N ARG A 92 7.74 18.75 14.18
CA ARG A 92 7.48 19.72 15.26
C ARG A 92 6.33 20.67 14.96
N ARG A 93 6.11 20.98 13.69
CA ARG A 93 4.97 21.80 13.26
C ARG A 93 3.67 21.00 13.36
N LEU A 94 3.65 19.75 12.91
CA LEU A 94 2.49 18.87 13.00
C LEU A 94 2.08 18.60 14.46
N GLU A 95 3.04 18.43 15.36
CA GLU A 95 2.77 18.22 16.80
C GLU A 95 2.03 19.41 17.45
N LYS A 96 2.21 20.61 16.91
CA LYS A 96 1.58 21.85 17.41
C LYS A 96 0.27 22.18 16.71
N MET A 97 -0.08 21.47 15.64
CA MET A 97 -1.35 21.68 14.95
C MET A 97 -2.48 21.02 15.72
N ASP A 98 -3.69 21.57 15.57
CA ASP A 98 -4.88 20.84 15.97
C ASP A 98 -5.02 19.53 15.16
N PRO A 99 -5.65 18.49 15.73
CA PRO A 99 -5.78 17.19 15.08
C PRO A 99 -6.45 17.25 13.70
N PHE A 100 -7.50 18.07 13.54
CA PHE A 100 -8.24 18.15 12.28
C PHE A 100 -7.39 18.67 11.14
N ARG A 101 -6.55 19.69 11.39
CA ARG A 101 -5.60 20.20 10.39
C ARG A 101 -4.44 19.26 10.13
N ARG A 102 -4.02 18.50 11.14
CA ARG A 102 -2.99 17.46 10.95
C ARG A 102 -3.50 16.36 10.02
N ASP A 103 -4.74 15.91 10.19
CA ASP A 103 -5.35 14.82 9.42
C ASP A 103 -5.55 15.18 7.93
N THR A 104 -5.55 16.47 7.57
CA THR A 104 -5.57 16.88 6.16
C THR A 104 -4.20 16.80 5.47
N LEU A 105 -3.11 16.76 6.25
CA LEU A 105 -1.74 16.77 5.77
C LEU A 105 -1.05 15.41 5.80
N VAL A 106 -1.70 14.39 6.36
CA VAL A 106 -1.16 13.03 6.46
C VAL A 106 -1.95 12.05 5.60
N LEU A 107 -1.27 10.99 5.19
CA LEU A 107 -1.87 9.80 4.62
C LEU A 107 -1.71 8.65 5.62
N GLN A 108 -2.80 7.99 6.00
CA GLN A 108 -2.76 6.85 6.91
C GLN A 108 -3.04 5.55 6.15
N VAL A 109 -2.07 4.64 6.17
CA VAL A 109 -2.21 3.30 5.60
C VAL A 109 -2.30 2.31 6.76
N THR A 110 -3.39 1.57 6.84
CA THR A 110 -3.56 0.51 7.85
C THR A 110 -3.48 -0.84 7.17
N VAL A 111 -2.43 -1.60 7.49
CA VAL A 111 -2.29 -2.99 7.07
C VAL A 111 -2.87 -3.88 8.16
N TRP A 112 -4.00 -4.51 7.86
CA TRP A 112 -4.68 -5.40 8.79
C TRP A 112 -3.97 -6.74 8.86
N ASP A 113 -3.87 -7.31 10.06
CA ASP A 113 -3.40 -8.67 10.24
C ASP A 113 -4.39 -9.66 9.59
N PRO A 114 -3.92 -10.85 9.19
CA PRO A 114 -4.81 -11.91 8.75
C PRO A 114 -5.90 -12.17 9.79
N LYS A 115 -7.16 -12.28 9.33
CA LYS A 115 -8.22 -12.82 10.17
C LYS A 115 -7.86 -14.26 10.49
N ILE A 116 -7.41 -14.53 11.71
CA ILE A 116 -7.22 -15.89 12.21
C ILE A 116 -8.61 -16.54 12.25
N ARG A 117 -8.96 -17.32 11.21
CA ARG A 117 -10.03 -18.30 11.32
C ARG A 117 -9.52 -19.36 12.29
N SER A 118 -10.15 -19.50 13.45
CA SER A 118 -9.89 -20.62 14.32
C SER A 118 -10.30 -21.90 13.59
N HIS A 119 -9.37 -22.57 12.93
CA HIS A 119 -9.56 -23.89 12.31
C HIS A 119 -9.73 -25.02 13.36
N GLY A 120 -10.27 -24.73 14.55
CA GLY A 120 -10.19 -25.61 15.71
C GLY A 120 -11.33 -25.53 16.71
N ARG A 121 -12.51 -25.03 16.34
CA ARG A 121 -13.72 -25.28 17.14
C ARG A 121 -14.73 -26.04 16.28
N PRO A 122 -15.02 -27.32 16.58
CA PRO A 122 -16.24 -27.94 16.11
C PRO A 122 -17.40 -27.06 16.59
N ARG A 123 -18.38 -26.82 15.72
CA ARG A 123 -19.68 -26.35 16.17
C ARG A 123 -20.27 -27.50 16.97
N PHE A 124 -20.33 -27.36 18.29
CA PHE A 124 -21.30 -28.10 19.10
C PHE A 124 -22.63 -27.36 18.98
#